data_AF-A0A7S0BG61-F1
#
_entry.id   AF-A0A7S0BG61-F1
#
_cell.length_a   1.000
_cell.length_b   1.000
_cell.length_c   1.000
_cell.angle_alpha   90.00
_cell.angle_beta   90.00
_cell.angle_gamma   90.00
#
_symmetry.space_group_name_H-M   'P 1'
#
loop_
_entity.id
_entity.type
_entity.pdbx_description
1 polymer ?
#
loop_
_entity_poly.entity_id
_entity_poly.type
_entity_poly.pdbx_seq_one_letter_code
_entity_poly.pdbx_strand_id
1 'polypeptide(L)'
;HNYWLRSPEIKGNPETLINMIHYNDAASLALAILEAEKAKIGGRIFIGVDDQPLTRREICEAALQDPIYADKTIPPFTGLDEPVGKKRLNNSQTRSALSWVPKNKSMTAYFASKA
;
A
#
# COMPACT_ATOMS: atom_id res chain seq x y z
N HIS A 1 -5.45 2.58 -4.99
CA HIS A 1 -4.67 2.84 -6.23
C HIS A 1 -5.24 2.16 -7.48
N ASN A 2 -6.20 1.24 -7.33
CA ASN A 2 -7.05 0.67 -8.38
C ASN A 2 -7.76 1.69 -9.31
N TYR A 3 -7.86 2.98 -8.96
CA TYR A 3 -8.41 4.01 -9.86
C TYR A 3 -7.63 4.12 -11.19
N TRP A 4 -6.37 3.67 -11.23
CA TRP A 4 -5.57 3.63 -12.46
C TRP A 4 -6.26 2.83 -13.56
N LEU A 5 -6.96 1.74 -13.24
CA LEU A 5 -7.73 0.95 -14.23
C LEU A 5 -8.92 1.70 -14.85
N ARG A 6 -9.26 2.88 -14.33
CA ARG A 6 -10.31 3.76 -14.87
C ARG A 6 -9.74 4.99 -15.59
N SER A 7 -8.42 5.16 -15.57
CA SER A 7 -7.74 6.30 -16.18
C SER A 7 -7.41 6.00 -17.65
N PRO A 8 -7.41 7.00 -18.55
CA PRO A 8 -6.99 6.81 -19.94
C PRO A 8 -5.50 6.46 -20.06
N GLU A 9 -4.70 6.90 -19.10
CA GLU A 9 -3.25 6.68 -19.01
C GLU A 9 -2.81 6.65 -17.54
N ILE A 10 -1.63 6.07 -17.28
CA ILE A 10 -0.97 6.11 -15.96
C ILE A 10 0.31 6.93 -16.09
N LYS A 11 0.37 8.05 -15.35
CA LYS A 11 1.56 8.89 -15.29
C LYS A 11 2.64 8.26 -14.40
N GLY A 12 3.88 8.37 -14.87
CA GLY A 12 5.07 7.92 -14.15
C GLY A 12 5.54 6.51 -14.48
N ASN A 13 6.78 6.21 -14.09
CA ASN A 13 7.42 4.93 -14.38
C ASN A 13 6.63 3.73 -13.76
N PRO A 14 6.29 2.69 -14.55
CA PRO A 14 5.55 1.51 -14.06
C PRO A 14 6.25 0.79 -12.91
N GLU A 15 7.58 0.83 -12.87
CA GLU A 15 8.44 0.12 -11.92
C GLU A 15 8.65 0.88 -10.61
N THR A 16 8.08 2.09 -10.48
CA THR A 16 8.14 2.86 -9.22
C THR A 16 7.37 2.15 -8.12
N LEU A 17 8.05 1.89 -6.99
CA LEU A 17 7.45 1.24 -5.82
C LEU A 17 6.46 2.16 -5.12
N ILE A 18 5.35 1.60 -4.66
CA ILE A 18 4.35 2.26 -3.82
C ILE A 18 4.24 1.46 -2.54
N ASN A 19 4.60 2.08 -1.42
CA ASN A 19 4.31 1.55 -0.10
C ASN A 19 2.86 1.88 0.25
N MET A 20 2.12 0.91 0.77
CA MET A 20 0.69 1.04 1.02
C MET A 20 0.37 0.61 2.44
N ILE A 21 -0.84 0.97 2.89
CA ILE A 21 -1.45 0.45 4.10
C ILE A 21 -2.95 0.36 3.85
N HIS A 22 -3.57 -0.75 4.26
CA HIS A 22 -5.02 -0.88 4.16
C HIS A 22 -5.70 0.07 5.17
N TYR A 23 -6.87 0.62 4.84
CA TYR A 23 -7.55 1.59 5.71
C TYR A 23 -7.82 1.09 7.13
N ASN A 24 -8.25 -0.17 7.27
CA ASN A 24 -8.46 -0.77 8.61
C ASN A 24 -7.15 -0.89 9.39
N ASP A 25 -6.03 -1.13 8.71
CA ASP A 25 -4.73 -1.22 9.36
C ASP A 25 -4.25 0.17 9.77
N ALA A 26 -4.43 1.20 8.93
CA ALA A 26 -4.16 2.58 9.28
C ALA A 26 -4.99 3.05 10.50
N ALA A 27 -6.28 2.70 10.54
CA ALA A 27 -7.14 3.01 11.67
C ALA A 27 -6.70 2.28 12.96
N SER A 28 -6.39 0.98 12.86
CA SER A 28 -5.92 0.21 14.02
C SER A 28 -4.55 0.68 14.52
N LEU A 29 -3.67 1.13 13.62
CA LEU A 29 -2.38 1.72 13.98
C LEU A 29 -2.59 3.05 14.73
N ALA A 30 -3.48 3.91 14.24
CA ALA A 30 -3.81 5.15 14.94
C ALA A 30 -4.34 4.90 16.35
N LEU A 31 -5.21 3.90 16.52
CA LEU A 31 -5.68 3.48 17.84
C LEU A 31 -4.53 3.01 18.74
N ALA A 32 -3.64 2.15 18.22
CA ALA A 32 -2.49 1.67 18.97
C ALA A 32 -1.54 2.80 19.40
N ILE A 33 -1.34 3.82 18.54
CA ILE A 33 -0.56 5.02 18.87
C ILE A 33 -1.23 5.80 20.00
N LEU A 34 -2.53 6.09 19.88
CA LEU A 34 -3.28 6.85 20.90
C LEU A 34 -3.34 6.13 22.25
N GLU A 35 -3.46 4.80 22.24
CA GLU A 35 -3.40 3.99 23.46
C GLU A 35 -2.03 4.03 24.11
N ALA A 36 -0.97 3.97 23.29
CA ALA A 36 0.39 4.03 23.79
C ALA A 36 0.80 5.45 24.23
N GLU A 37 0.23 6.52 23.67
CA GLU A 37 0.43 7.90 24.15
C GLU A 37 0.00 8.09 25.61
N LYS A 38 -1.01 7.35 26.07
CA LYS A 38 -1.37 7.31 27.50
C LYS A 38 -0.20 6.84 28.39
N ALA A 39 0.75 6.09 27.82
CA ALA A 39 2.00 5.66 28.44
C ALA A 39 3.21 6.59 28.18
N LYS A 40 2.98 7.84 27.74
CA LYS A 40 3.99 8.91 27.55
C LYS A 40 5.06 8.65 26.47
N ILE A 41 4.74 7.95 25.38
CA ILE A 41 5.67 7.78 24.24
C ILE A 41 5.58 8.87 23.16
N GLY A 42 5.11 10.07 23.51
CA GLY A 42 4.97 11.20 22.58
C GLY A 42 6.29 11.60 21.91
N GLY A 43 6.20 12.25 20.74
CA GLY A 43 7.37 12.74 19.99
C GLY A 43 8.09 11.69 19.13
N ARG A 44 7.49 10.51 18.95
CA ARG A 44 8.03 9.44 18.09
C ARG A 44 7.38 9.46 16.71
N ILE A 45 8.13 8.99 15.71
CA ILE A 45 7.63 8.77 14.35
C ILE A 45 7.34 7.29 14.16
N PHE A 46 6.14 6.98 13.69
CA PHE A 46 5.72 5.62 13.37
C PHE A 46 5.49 5.51 11.86
N ILE A 47 6.07 4.47 11.25
CA ILE A 47 5.84 4.15 9.83
C ILE A 47 4.74 3.10 9.75
N GLY A 48 3.63 3.47 9.12
CA GLY A 48 2.50 2.58 8.83
C GLY A 48 2.50 2.12 7.37
N VAL A 49 3.02 0.94 7.11
CA VAL A 49 2.97 0.27 5.80
C VAL A 49 2.62 -1.21 5.98
N ASP A 50 2.13 -1.85 4.92
CA ASP A 50 2.07 -3.31 4.80
C ASP A 50 3.47 -3.90 4.53
N ASP A 51 3.54 -5.23 4.38
CA ASP A 51 4.81 -5.95 4.19
C ASP A 51 5.24 -6.07 2.71
N GLN A 52 4.45 -5.55 1.78
CA GLN A 52 4.64 -5.78 0.35
C GLN A 52 4.41 -4.50 -0.46
N PRO A 53 5.38 -3.59 -0.53
CA PRO A 53 5.35 -2.54 -1.54
C PRO A 53 5.31 -3.17 -2.93
N LEU A 54 4.45 -2.60 -3.77
CA LEU A 54 4.22 -3.03 -5.14
C LEU A 54 4.58 -1.92 -6.11
N THR A 55 5.02 -2.26 -7.31
CA THR A 55 5.15 -1.31 -8.41
C THR A 55 3.78 -0.81 -8.86
N ARG A 56 3.75 0.28 -9.64
CA ARG A 56 2.48 0.77 -10.21
C ARG A 56 1.83 -0.29 -11.11
N ARG A 57 2.66 -1.04 -11.84
CA ARG A 57 2.24 -2.17 -12.68
C ARG A 57 1.62 -3.29 -11.84
N GLU A 58 2.35 -3.77 -10.83
CA GLU A 58 1.89 -4.85 -9.94
C GLU A 58 0.58 -4.49 -9.22
N ILE A 59 0.38 -3.21 -8.89
CA ILE A 59 -0.90 -2.71 -8.33
C ILE A 59 -2.07 -2.92 -9.30
N CYS A 60 -1.85 -2.65 -10.60
CA CYS A 60 -2.89 -2.85 -11.61
C CYS A 60 -3.16 -4.33 -11.83
N GLU A 61 -2.11 -5.15 -11.90
CA GLU A 61 -2.20 -6.61 -12.05
C GLU A 61 -2.92 -7.27 -10.87
N ALA A 62 -2.63 -6.83 -9.64
CA ALA A 62 -3.33 -7.28 -8.43
C ALA A 62 -4.82 -6.91 -8.47
N ALA A 63 -5.15 -5.70 -8.91
CA ALA A 63 -6.54 -5.26 -9.03
C ALA A 63 -7.31 -6.04 -10.11
N LEU A 64 -6.68 -6.41 -11.23
CA LEU A 64 -7.32 -7.19 -12.29
C LEU A 64 -7.70 -8.62 -11.88
N GLN A 65 -7.27 -9.10 -10.71
CA GLN A 65 -7.73 -10.38 -10.16
C GLN A 65 -9.18 -10.32 -9.64
N ASP A 66 -9.72 -9.12 -9.38
CA ASP A 66 -11.08 -8.95 -8.87
C ASP A 66 -12.09 -8.89 -10.04
N PRO A 67 -13.18 -9.68 -10.02
CA PRO A 67 -14.19 -9.71 -11.06
C PRO A 67 -14.79 -8.34 -11.42
N ILE A 68 -14.76 -7.37 -10.49
CA ILE A 68 -15.26 -6.00 -10.75
C ILE A 68 -14.44 -5.25 -11.83
N TYR A 69 -13.24 -5.73 -12.17
CA TYR A 69 -12.38 -5.17 -13.21
C TYR A 69 -12.22 -6.10 -14.42
N ALA A 70 -13.07 -7.11 -14.58
CA ALA A 70 -12.98 -8.06 -15.69
C ALA A 70 -13.07 -7.40 -17.08
N ASP A 71 -13.72 -6.23 -17.19
CA ASP A 71 -13.83 -5.44 -18.42
C ASP A 71 -12.69 -4.40 -18.59
N LYS A 72 -11.72 -4.37 -17.68
CA LYS A 72 -10.62 -3.40 -17.68
C LYS A 72 -9.33 -4.03 -18.16
N THR A 73 -8.47 -3.19 -18.72
CA THR A 73 -7.09 -3.50 -19.05
C THR A 73 -6.19 -2.47 -18.38
N ILE A 74 -4.91 -2.80 -18.20
CA ILE A 74 -3.93 -1.83 -17.69
C ILE A 74 -3.76 -0.73 -18.74
N PRO A 75 -4.04 0.56 -18.42
CA PRO A 75 -3.81 1.65 -19.35
C PRO A 75 -2.31 1.86 -19.63
N PRO A 76 -1.95 2.52 -20.75
CA PRO A 76 -0.56 2.80 -21.06
C PRO A 76 0.10 3.68 -20.00
N PHE A 77 1.36 3.36 -19.70
CA PHE A 77 2.21 4.19 -18.84
C PHE A 77 2.91 5.26 -19.69
N THR A 78 2.86 6.52 -19.26
CA THR A 78 3.46 7.64 -20.01
C THR A 78 4.81 8.12 -19.46
N GLY A 79 5.26 7.60 -18.33
CA GLY A 79 6.53 7.98 -17.69
C GLY A 79 7.63 6.92 -17.78
N LEU A 80 7.75 6.21 -18.91
CA LEU A 80 8.71 5.11 -19.07
C LEU A 80 10.17 5.55 -18.87
N ASP A 81 10.50 6.77 -19.30
CA ASP A 81 11.84 7.35 -19.18
C ASP A 81 12.08 8.06 -17.84
N GLU A 82 11.06 8.13 -16.96
CA GLU A 82 11.24 8.71 -15.63
C GLU A 82 12.09 7.79 -14.74
N PRO A 83 12.91 8.34 -13.83
CA PRO A 83 13.65 7.53 -12.87
C PRO A 83 12.73 6.62 -12.04
N VAL A 84 13.17 5.39 -11.83
CA VAL A 84 12.49 4.46 -10.90
C VAL A 84 12.63 5.01 -9.48
N GLY A 85 11.52 5.54 -8.95
CA GLY A 85 11.50 6.20 -7.66
C GLY A 85 11.04 5.30 -6.49
N LYS A 86 11.05 5.92 -5.30
CA LYS A 86 10.57 5.46 -3.99
C LYS A 86 11.31 4.26 -3.39
N LYS A 87 11.73 4.45 -2.13
CA LYS A 87 12.39 3.42 -1.32
C LYS A 87 11.34 2.49 -0.72
N ARG A 88 11.72 1.22 -0.51
CA ARG A 88 10.99 0.27 0.33
C ARG A 88 10.99 0.79 1.77
N LEU A 89 9.80 0.96 2.34
CA LEU A 89 9.62 1.30 3.74
C LEU A 89 9.54 0.04 4.58
N ASN A 90 9.85 0.18 5.87
CA ASN A 90 9.87 -0.89 6.85
C ASN A 90 9.18 -0.38 8.13
N ASN A 91 8.31 -1.19 8.73
CA ASN A 91 7.54 -0.84 9.92
C ASN A 91 8.00 -1.59 11.19
N SER A 92 9.16 -2.26 11.18
CA SER A 92 9.65 -3.09 12.31
C SER A 92 9.74 -2.33 13.63
N GLN A 93 10.17 -1.06 13.59
CA GLN A 93 10.19 -0.19 14.77
C GLN A 93 8.79 0.12 15.30
N THR A 94 7.82 0.38 14.41
CA THR A 94 6.42 0.55 14.77
C THR A 94 5.88 -0.71 15.46
N ARG A 95 6.14 -1.89 14.89
CA ARG A 95 5.70 -3.17 15.46
C ARG A 95 6.28 -3.40 16.85
N SER A 96 7.59 -3.17 17.01
CA SER A 96 8.26 -3.36 18.29
C SER A 96 7.80 -2.35 19.35
N ALA A 97 7.50 -1.11 18.97
CA ALA A 97 7.13 -0.07 19.91
C ALA A 97 5.67 -0.15 20.37
N LEU A 98 4.77 -0.64 19.49
CA LEU A 98 3.33 -0.64 19.74
C LEU A 98 2.74 -2.05 19.92
N SER A 99 3.56 -3.11 19.77
CA SER A 99 3.07 -4.50 19.68
C SER A 99 1.97 -4.68 18.62
N TRP A 100 2.04 -3.87 17.56
CA TRP A 100 1.03 -3.79 16.50
C TRP A 100 1.54 -4.46 15.21
N VAL A 101 0.65 -5.06 14.43
CA VAL A 101 0.95 -5.65 13.12
C VAL A 101 -0.24 -5.46 12.17
N PRO A 102 -0.03 -5.14 10.88
CA PRO A 102 -1.15 -5.05 9.93
C PRO A 102 -1.81 -6.43 9.75
N LYS A 103 -3.14 -6.44 9.71
CA LYS A 103 -3.94 -7.65 9.45
C LYS A 103 -4.02 -7.97 7.96
N ASN A 104 -4.04 -6.94 7.10
CA ASN A 104 -4.03 -7.15 5.65
C ASN A 104 -2.58 -7.22 5.18
N LYS A 105 -2.16 -8.42 4.76
CA LYS A 105 -0.76 -8.70 4.41
C LYS A 105 -0.27 -7.89 3.21
N SER A 106 -1.12 -7.69 2.21
CA SER A 106 -0.84 -6.91 1.01
C SER A 106 -2.10 -6.65 0.17
N MET A 107 -2.00 -5.75 -0.81
CA MET A 107 -3.04 -5.54 -1.83
C MET A 107 -3.30 -6.79 -2.67
N THR A 108 -2.26 -7.55 -3.03
CA THR A 108 -2.41 -8.82 -3.76
C THR A 108 -3.23 -9.83 -2.95
N ALA A 109 -2.91 -10.00 -1.66
CA ALA A 109 -3.67 -10.87 -0.76
C ALA A 109 -5.12 -10.39 -0.59
N TYR A 110 -5.33 -9.06 -0.52
CA TYR A 110 -6.66 -8.48 -0.43
C TYR A 110 -7.53 -8.82 -1.64
N PHE A 111 -7.05 -8.63 -2.86
CA PHE A 111 -7.84 -8.98 -4.06
C PHE A 111 -7.98 -10.49 -4.26
N ALA A 112 -6.95 -11.28 -3.96
CA ALA A 112 -7.05 -12.74 -4.00
C ALA A 112 -8.09 -13.28 -3.02
N SER A 113 -8.31 -12.63 -1.87
CA SER A 113 -9.35 -13.03 -0.91
C SER A 113 -10.78 -12.71 -1.33
N LYS A 114 -10.95 -11.98 -2.44
CA LYS A 114 -12.25 -11.53 -2.97
C LYS A 114 -12.67 -12.23 -4.26
N ALA A 115 -11.74 -12.90 -4.93
CA ALA A 115 -11.99 -13.74 -6.10
C ALA A 115 -12.70 -15.04 -5.68
#